data_AF-A0A9E0TX04-F1
#
_entry.id   AF-A0A9E0TX04-F1
#
_cell.length_a   1.000
_cell.length_b   1.000
_cell.length_c   1.000
_cell.angle_alpha   90.00
_cell.angle_beta   90.00
_cell.angle_gamma   90.00
#
_symmetry.space_group_name_H-M   'P 1'
#
loop_
_entity.id
_entity.type
_entity.pdbx_description
1 polymer ?
#
loop_
_entity_poly.entity_id
_entity_poly.type
_entity_poly.pdbx_seq_one_letter_code
_entity_poly.pdbx_strand_id
1 'polypeptide(L)'
;PHIIFLSDYDMLVSGQLVAGVDVWINTPRRPWEACGTSGMKVLVNGGINLSELDGWWQEAYTPDVGWAIGDGKEHGEDPNWDAKEADTLYTILETEVIPQFYTRDATGIPRKWVEKMRASMSKLTPRFSANRAVCEYTQNYYIPGAQNFKNRAAALCAKSKEQLSWQHTIAEHWDKIRFVDSEAQLQNDQYLFEVQLYLDDLDPQYVEVQLYADGLEGGPPFCQAMTLAQQSAGSPGVYLYTGGAPSSRPESHYTPRVIPHFPGAVVPLEDTHILWH
;
A
#
# COMPACT_ATOMS: atom_id res chain seq x y z
N PRO A 1 -12.44 22.74 -34.49
CA PRO A 1 -11.55 22.04 -33.53
C PRO A 1 -10.32 21.48 -34.24
N HIS A 2 -9.15 21.55 -33.60
CA HIS A 2 -7.93 20.93 -34.09
C HIS A 2 -7.72 19.62 -33.33
N ILE A 3 -7.52 18.53 -34.07
CA ILE A 3 -7.11 17.24 -33.52
C ILE A 3 -5.76 16.95 -34.17
N ILE A 4 -4.74 16.72 -33.34
CA ILE A 4 -3.37 16.51 -33.78
C ILE A 4 -2.89 15.20 -33.17
N PHE A 5 -2.35 14.32 -34.02
CA PHE A 5 -1.62 13.14 -33.59
C PHE A 5 -0.13 13.47 -33.52
N LEU A 6 0.49 13.28 -32.36
CA LEU A 6 1.93 13.46 -32.17
C LEU A 6 2.62 12.11 -32.33
N SER A 7 3.40 11.94 -33.41
CA SER A 7 4.25 10.77 -33.59
C SER A 7 5.55 10.92 -32.77
N ASP A 8 6.20 9.78 -32.51
CA ASP A 8 7.56 9.73 -31.92
C ASP A 8 7.69 10.45 -30.57
N TYR A 9 6.73 10.21 -29.67
CA TYR A 9 6.74 10.77 -28.32
C TYR A 9 7.97 10.32 -27.53
N ASP A 10 8.85 11.28 -27.21
CA ASP A 10 10.07 11.09 -26.43
C ASP A 10 10.13 12.04 -25.23
N MET A 11 11.27 12.08 -24.54
CA MET A 11 11.45 12.98 -23.39
C MET A 11 11.42 14.47 -23.76
N LEU A 12 11.85 14.85 -24.97
CA LEU A 12 11.86 16.24 -25.43
C LEU A 12 10.45 16.71 -25.73
N VAL A 13 9.69 15.92 -26.49
CA VAL A 13 8.27 16.17 -26.77
C VAL A 13 7.47 16.18 -25.47
N SER A 14 7.73 15.22 -24.57
CA SER A 14 7.11 15.18 -23.24
C SER A 14 7.35 16.46 -22.47
N GLY A 15 8.60 16.95 -22.42
CA GLY A 15 8.97 18.18 -21.72
C GLY A 15 8.23 19.42 -22.23
N GLN A 16 8.02 19.52 -23.55
CA GLN A 16 7.24 20.61 -24.13
C GLN A 16 5.75 20.46 -23.84
N LEU A 17 5.22 19.25 -23.96
CA LEU A 17 3.80 18.97 -23.75
C LEU A 17 3.39 19.25 -22.31
N VAL A 18 4.14 18.74 -21.33
CA VAL A 18 3.81 18.94 -19.91
C VAL A 18 3.88 20.41 -19.49
N ALA A 19 4.68 21.24 -20.17
CA ALA A 19 4.79 22.67 -19.90
C ALA A 19 3.61 23.51 -20.43
N GLY A 20 2.86 22.99 -21.42
CA GLY A 20 1.77 23.70 -22.07
C GLY A 20 0.39 23.06 -21.92
N VAL A 21 0.30 21.89 -21.29
CA VAL A 21 -0.96 21.15 -21.16
C VAL A 21 -1.83 21.71 -20.03
N ASP A 22 -3.08 22.02 -20.35
CA ASP A 22 -4.09 22.45 -19.38
C ASP A 22 -4.73 21.25 -18.66
N VAL A 23 -5.09 20.20 -19.41
CA VAL A 23 -5.69 18.95 -18.87
C VAL A 23 -4.92 17.73 -19.36
N TRP A 24 -4.49 16.90 -18.41
CA TRP A 24 -3.89 15.60 -18.67
C TRP A 24 -4.96 14.51 -18.51
N ILE A 25 -5.29 13.83 -19.61
CA ILE A 25 -6.29 12.76 -19.62
C ILE A 25 -5.58 11.40 -19.58
N ASN A 26 -5.97 10.53 -18.65
CA ASN A 26 -5.46 9.18 -18.54
C ASN A 26 -6.61 8.18 -18.37
N THR A 27 -6.68 7.17 -19.24
CA THR A 27 -7.82 6.23 -19.30
C THR A 27 -7.33 4.77 -19.31
N PRO A 28 -6.50 4.36 -18.33
CA PRO A 28 -6.11 2.97 -18.21
C PRO A 28 -7.35 2.12 -17.90
N ARG A 29 -7.30 0.83 -18.25
CA ARG A 29 -8.28 -0.13 -17.76
C ARG A 29 -7.89 -0.55 -16.35
N ARG A 30 -8.77 -0.38 -15.36
CA ARG A 30 -8.54 -0.84 -13.98
C ARG A 30 -8.52 -2.37 -13.89
N PRO A 31 -7.63 -3.00 -13.08
CA PRO A 31 -6.59 -2.43 -12.21
C PRO A 31 -5.18 -2.49 -12.84
N TRP A 32 -5.06 -2.24 -14.15
CA TRP A 32 -3.83 -2.51 -14.89
C TRP A 32 -2.81 -1.37 -14.86
N GLU A 33 -3.15 -0.22 -14.27
CA GLU A 33 -2.18 0.83 -13.98
C GLU A 33 -1.67 0.73 -12.54
N ALA A 34 -0.44 0.23 -12.38
CA ALA A 34 0.17 0.16 -11.05
C ALA A 34 0.40 1.54 -10.41
N CYS A 35 0.68 2.58 -11.21
CA CYS A 35 0.90 3.94 -10.70
C CYS A 35 0.57 5.00 -11.76
N GLY A 36 1.36 5.12 -12.83
CA GLY A 36 1.18 6.18 -13.83
C GLY A 36 1.85 7.50 -13.43
N THR A 37 3.15 7.65 -13.73
CA THR A 37 3.91 8.86 -13.35
C THR A 37 3.69 10.05 -14.28
N SER A 38 3.04 9.87 -15.42
CA SER A 38 2.86 10.91 -16.43
C SER A 38 2.00 12.08 -15.91
N GLY A 39 0.89 11.77 -15.22
CA GLY A 39 0.01 12.76 -14.61
C GLY A 39 0.64 13.53 -13.44
N MET A 40 1.69 12.99 -12.82
CA MET A 40 2.46 13.68 -11.78
C MET A 40 3.31 14.82 -12.36
N LYS A 41 3.75 14.70 -13.63
CA LYS A 41 4.65 15.67 -14.28
C LYS A 41 3.96 17.01 -14.55
N VAL A 42 2.65 16.99 -14.77
CA VAL A 42 1.89 18.21 -15.10
C VAL A 42 1.60 19.06 -13.87
N LEU A 43 1.73 18.50 -12.65
CA LEU A 43 1.46 19.20 -11.40
C LEU A 43 2.27 20.48 -11.25
N VAL A 44 3.59 20.44 -11.48
CA VAL A 44 4.45 21.63 -11.35
C VAL A 44 4.24 22.67 -12.47
N ASN A 45 3.56 22.29 -13.54
CA ASN A 45 3.28 23.14 -14.70
C ASN A 45 1.86 23.73 -14.68
N GLY A 46 1.06 23.44 -13.65
CA GLY A 46 -0.32 23.94 -13.55
C GLY A 46 -1.34 23.13 -14.36
N GLY A 47 -0.96 21.97 -14.90
CA GLY A 47 -1.92 21.06 -15.51
C GLY A 47 -2.80 20.37 -14.48
N ILE A 48 -4.02 20.04 -14.88
CA ILE A 48 -5.01 19.36 -14.04
C ILE A 48 -5.27 17.96 -14.62
N ASN A 49 -5.44 16.95 -13.76
CA ASN A 49 -5.69 15.58 -14.21
C ASN A 49 -7.19 15.28 -14.31
N LEU A 50 -7.55 14.52 -15.34
CA LEU A 50 -8.81 13.81 -15.53
C LEU A 50 -8.46 12.35 -15.81
N SER A 51 -8.63 11.47 -14.83
CA SER A 51 -8.12 10.11 -14.92
C SER A 51 -9.08 9.08 -14.33
N GLU A 52 -8.98 7.84 -14.81
CA GLU A 52 -9.56 6.68 -14.11
C GLU A 52 -9.05 6.61 -12.68
N LEU A 53 -9.90 6.16 -11.77
CA LEU A 53 -9.56 5.84 -10.39
C LEU A 53 -8.68 4.57 -10.37
N ASP A 54 -7.46 4.66 -10.88
CA ASP A 54 -6.47 3.59 -10.86
C ASP A 54 -5.08 4.18 -10.56
N GLY A 55 -4.14 3.30 -10.20
CA GLY A 55 -2.77 3.68 -9.87
C GLY A 55 -2.68 4.83 -8.87
N TRP A 56 -1.88 5.84 -9.20
CA TRP A 56 -1.64 7.00 -8.33
C TRP A 56 -2.87 7.87 -8.16
N TRP A 57 -3.78 7.87 -9.14
CA TRP A 57 -4.93 8.75 -9.11
C TRP A 57 -5.95 8.29 -8.07
N GLN A 58 -6.08 6.98 -7.85
CA GLN A 58 -6.82 6.41 -6.73
C GLN A 58 -6.32 6.91 -5.36
N GLU A 59 -5.01 7.14 -5.20
CA GLU A 59 -4.42 7.67 -3.97
C GLU A 59 -4.50 9.20 -3.84
N ALA A 60 -4.50 9.89 -4.98
CA ALA A 60 -4.37 11.34 -5.09
C ALA A 60 -5.71 12.08 -5.17
N TYR A 61 -6.72 11.45 -5.75
CA TYR A 61 -7.92 12.13 -6.18
C TYR A 61 -8.75 12.64 -5.00
N THR A 62 -9.08 13.93 -5.09
CA THR A 62 -10.20 14.55 -4.40
C THR A 62 -10.91 15.49 -5.38
N PRO A 63 -12.21 15.79 -5.18
CA PRO A 63 -12.97 16.63 -6.11
C PRO A 63 -12.39 18.03 -6.35
N ASP A 64 -11.52 18.53 -5.46
CA ASP A 64 -10.90 19.84 -5.58
C ASP A 64 -9.59 19.86 -6.38
N VAL A 65 -8.94 18.71 -6.63
CA VAL A 65 -7.63 18.64 -7.32
C VAL A 65 -7.69 18.19 -8.77
N GLY A 66 -8.83 17.67 -9.23
CA GLY A 66 -9.00 17.22 -10.61
C GLY A 66 -10.37 16.60 -10.84
N TRP A 67 -10.43 15.64 -11.75
CA TRP A 67 -11.62 14.86 -12.06
C TRP A 67 -11.29 13.38 -12.15
N ALA A 68 -12.29 12.55 -11.89
CA ALA A 68 -12.15 11.11 -11.93
C ALA A 68 -13.24 10.49 -12.79
N ILE A 69 -12.89 9.44 -13.53
CA ILE A 69 -13.83 8.51 -14.15
C ILE A 69 -13.76 7.17 -13.41
N GLY A 70 -14.76 6.30 -13.68
CA GLY A 70 -14.88 4.99 -13.03
C GLY A 70 -15.57 5.02 -11.66
N ASP A 71 -15.87 3.83 -11.15
CA ASP A 71 -16.54 3.63 -9.84
C ASP A 71 -15.61 3.01 -8.78
N GLY A 72 -14.33 2.89 -9.11
CA GLY A 72 -13.31 2.31 -8.25
C GLY A 72 -13.40 0.79 -8.07
N LYS A 73 -14.15 0.09 -8.92
CA LYS A 73 -14.31 -1.37 -8.88
C LYS A 73 -13.68 -2.04 -10.09
N GLU A 74 -13.44 -3.34 -9.96
CA GLU A 74 -13.01 -4.19 -11.07
C GLU A 74 -14.23 -4.75 -11.80
N HIS A 75 -14.23 -4.62 -13.13
CA HIS A 75 -15.34 -5.07 -14.00
C HIS A 75 -14.96 -6.21 -14.95
N GLY A 76 -13.73 -6.74 -14.82
CA GLY A 76 -13.24 -7.87 -15.60
C GLY A 76 -13.41 -7.67 -17.12
N GLU A 77 -14.04 -8.66 -17.76
CA GLU A 77 -14.28 -8.70 -19.21
C GLU A 77 -15.64 -8.12 -19.63
N ASP A 78 -16.33 -7.32 -18.81
CA ASP A 78 -17.59 -6.70 -19.23
C ASP A 78 -17.37 -5.87 -20.52
N PRO A 79 -17.98 -6.28 -21.65
CA PRO A 79 -17.75 -5.63 -22.94
C PRO A 79 -18.37 -4.23 -23.03
N ASN A 80 -19.27 -3.87 -22.09
CA ASN A 80 -19.93 -2.56 -22.09
C ASN A 80 -19.22 -1.54 -21.20
N TRP A 81 -18.23 -1.97 -20.41
CA TRP A 81 -17.59 -1.11 -19.42
C TRP A 81 -16.86 0.07 -20.09
N ASP A 82 -16.07 -0.22 -21.13
CA ASP A 82 -15.34 0.79 -21.91
C ASP A 82 -16.28 1.88 -22.47
N ALA A 83 -17.48 1.49 -22.93
CA ALA A 83 -18.47 2.44 -23.44
C ALA A 83 -19.04 3.32 -22.33
N LYS A 84 -19.29 2.74 -21.14
CA LYS A 84 -19.80 3.48 -19.98
C LYS A 84 -18.77 4.47 -19.44
N GLU A 85 -17.50 4.08 -19.37
CA GLU A 85 -16.41 4.99 -18.99
C GLU A 85 -16.22 6.10 -20.01
N ALA A 86 -16.32 5.79 -21.32
CA ALA A 86 -16.30 6.80 -22.36
C ALA A 86 -17.45 7.82 -22.21
N ASP A 87 -18.68 7.37 -21.99
CA ASP A 87 -19.83 8.25 -21.73
C ASP A 87 -19.61 9.13 -20.50
N THR A 88 -19.01 8.58 -19.45
CA THR A 88 -18.66 9.32 -18.23
C THR A 88 -17.61 10.39 -18.53
N LEU A 89 -16.56 10.03 -19.28
CA LEU A 89 -15.51 10.96 -19.72
C LEU A 89 -16.09 12.12 -20.52
N TYR A 90 -16.93 11.84 -21.51
CA TYR A 90 -17.57 12.87 -22.33
C TYR A 90 -18.48 13.77 -21.50
N THR A 91 -19.27 13.19 -20.60
CA THR A 91 -20.12 13.95 -19.68
C THR A 91 -19.29 14.92 -18.84
N ILE A 92 -18.22 14.46 -18.19
CA ILE A 92 -17.36 15.32 -17.36
C ILE A 92 -16.69 16.43 -18.19
N LEU A 93 -16.23 16.10 -19.40
CA LEU A 93 -15.65 17.10 -20.30
C LEU A 93 -16.67 18.21 -20.63
N GLU A 94 -17.89 17.84 -21.02
CA GLU A 94 -18.95 18.75 -21.44
C GLU A 94 -19.54 19.57 -20.29
N THR A 95 -19.78 18.95 -19.13
CA THR A 95 -20.50 19.60 -18.02
C THR A 95 -19.58 20.28 -17.01
N GLU A 96 -18.32 19.87 -16.93
CA GLU A 96 -17.39 20.37 -15.91
C GLU A 96 -16.12 20.99 -16.49
N VAL A 97 -15.30 20.23 -17.22
CA VAL A 97 -13.95 20.66 -17.62
C VAL A 97 -14.01 21.85 -18.57
N ILE A 98 -14.76 21.73 -19.67
CA ILE A 98 -14.88 22.78 -20.69
C ILE A 98 -15.52 24.04 -20.08
N PRO A 99 -16.66 23.98 -19.34
CA PRO A 99 -17.23 25.16 -18.70
C PRO A 99 -16.29 25.83 -17.71
N GLN A 100 -15.55 25.07 -16.88
CA GLN A 100 -14.63 25.65 -15.91
C GLN A 100 -13.45 26.38 -16.56
N PHE A 101 -12.98 25.92 -17.72
CA PHE A 101 -11.90 26.57 -18.47
C PHE A 101 -12.35 27.84 -19.19
N TYR A 102 -13.52 27.80 -19.86
CA TYR A 102 -13.98 28.92 -20.70
C TYR A 102 -14.78 29.98 -19.96
N THR A 103 -15.38 29.67 -18.81
CA THR A 103 -16.13 30.64 -18.00
C THR A 103 -15.17 31.60 -17.31
N ARG A 104 -15.08 32.83 -17.82
CA ARG A 104 -14.18 33.88 -17.31
C ARG A 104 -14.96 34.96 -16.59
N ASP A 105 -14.35 35.51 -15.54
CA ASP A 105 -14.88 36.68 -14.85
C ASP A 105 -14.69 37.97 -15.67
N ALA A 106 -15.13 39.11 -15.13
CA ALA A 106 -14.99 40.42 -15.76
C ALA A 106 -13.53 40.84 -16.05
N THR A 107 -12.55 40.18 -15.42
CA THR A 107 -11.11 40.41 -15.64
C THR A 107 -10.48 39.38 -16.57
N GLY A 108 -11.27 38.47 -17.15
CA GLY A 108 -10.81 37.43 -18.07
C GLY A 108 -10.26 36.18 -17.38
N ILE A 109 -10.44 36.03 -16.07
CA ILE A 109 -9.86 34.93 -15.28
C ILE A 109 -10.88 33.79 -15.10
N PRO A 110 -10.54 32.54 -15.44
CA PRO A 110 -11.37 31.38 -15.13
C PRO A 110 -11.17 30.98 -13.67
N ARG A 111 -11.93 31.58 -12.75
CA ARG A 111 -11.72 31.47 -11.30
C ARG A 111 -11.73 30.03 -10.79
N LYS A 112 -12.72 29.24 -11.18
CA LYS A 112 -12.85 27.82 -10.78
C LYS A 112 -11.66 26.98 -11.26
N TRP A 113 -11.20 27.24 -12.49
CA TRP A 113 -10.01 26.59 -13.03
C TRP A 113 -8.75 26.91 -12.24
N VAL A 114 -8.49 28.19 -12.00
CA VAL A 114 -7.30 28.65 -11.26
C VAL A 114 -7.31 28.13 -9.83
N GLU A 115 -8.47 28.04 -9.21
CA GLU A 115 -8.64 27.45 -7.88
C GLU A 115 -8.25 25.96 -7.87
N LYS A 116 -8.83 25.16 -8.78
CA LYS A 116 -8.51 23.73 -8.93
C LYS A 116 -7.04 23.50 -9.28
N MET A 117 -6.49 24.30 -10.19
CA MET A 117 -5.06 24.29 -10.52
C MET A 117 -4.20 24.51 -9.28
N ARG A 118 -4.48 25.56 -8.48
CA ARG A 118 -3.73 25.86 -7.25
C ARG A 118 -3.87 24.74 -6.21
N ALA A 119 -5.06 24.16 -6.06
CA ALA A 119 -5.30 23.04 -5.17
C ALA A 119 -4.46 21.82 -5.60
N SER A 120 -4.51 21.45 -6.88
CA SER A 120 -3.70 20.38 -7.48
C SER A 120 -2.21 20.60 -7.22
N MET A 121 -1.68 21.77 -7.61
CA MET A 121 -0.27 22.12 -7.43
C MET A 121 0.17 22.03 -5.97
N SER A 122 -0.58 22.64 -5.05
CA SER A 122 -0.18 22.76 -3.64
C SER A 122 -0.29 21.45 -2.87
N LYS A 123 -1.32 20.64 -3.13
CA LYS A 123 -1.56 19.39 -2.40
C LYS A 123 -0.76 18.22 -2.97
N LEU A 124 -0.67 18.12 -4.30
CA LEU A 124 -0.14 16.92 -4.94
C LEU A 124 1.37 17.00 -5.17
N THR A 125 1.91 18.17 -5.55
CA THR A 125 3.35 18.29 -5.89
C THR A 125 4.29 17.80 -4.78
N PRO A 126 4.10 18.18 -3.49
CA PRO A 126 4.99 17.70 -2.43
C PRO A 126 4.84 16.19 -2.18
N ARG A 127 3.60 15.68 -2.25
CA ARG A 127 3.28 14.27 -1.97
C ARG A 127 3.82 13.34 -3.05
N PHE A 128 3.73 13.73 -4.32
CA PHE A 128 4.15 12.92 -5.47
C PHE A 128 5.52 13.33 -6.03
N SER A 129 6.37 13.90 -5.17
CA SER A 129 7.74 14.25 -5.53
C SER A 129 8.67 13.02 -5.50
N ALA A 130 9.50 12.89 -6.54
CA ALA A 130 10.58 11.91 -6.54
C ALA A 130 11.58 12.13 -5.39
N ASN A 131 11.76 13.37 -4.92
CA ASN A 131 12.63 13.65 -3.77
C ASN A 131 12.10 12.97 -2.51
N ARG A 132 10.78 13.07 -2.24
CA ARG A 132 10.15 12.39 -1.11
C ARG A 132 10.34 10.88 -1.23
N ALA A 133 10.03 10.30 -2.39
CA ALA A 133 10.21 8.87 -2.62
C ALA A 133 11.66 8.41 -2.38
N VAL A 134 12.65 9.10 -2.95
CA VAL A 134 14.07 8.75 -2.76
C VAL A 134 14.49 8.88 -1.29
N CYS A 135 14.04 9.93 -0.59
CA CYS A 135 14.32 10.10 0.85
C CYS A 135 13.73 8.96 1.68
N GLU A 136 12.46 8.60 1.46
CA GLU A 136 11.78 7.50 2.17
C GLU A 136 12.47 6.17 1.90
N TYR A 137 12.82 5.85 0.65
CA TYR A 137 13.56 4.64 0.32
C TYR A 137 14.93 4.60 1.00
N THR A 138 15.63 5.73 1.00
CA THR A 138 16.95 5.85 1.62
C THR A 138 16.90 5.64 3.13
N GLN A 139 15.95 6.31 3.80
CA GLN A 139 15.84 6.30 5.25
C GLN A 139 15.25 4.98 5.78
N ASN A 140 14.23 4.46 5.12
CA ASN A 140 13.48 3.32 5.64
C ASN A 140 14.04 1.97 5.20
N TYR A 141 14.78 1.92 4.08
CA TYR A 141 15.27 0.65 3.52
C TYR A 141 16.79 0.63 3.33
N TYR A 142 17.37 1.59 2.61
CA TYR A 142 18.80 1.51 2.27
C TYR A 142 19.73 1.69 3.47
N ILE A 143 19.49 2.70 4.32
CA ILE A 143 20.32 2.92 5.52
C ILE A 143 20.19 1.75 6.52
N PRO A 144 18.97 1.29 6.89
CA PRO A 144 18.82 0.12 7.75
C PRO A 144 19.44 -1.14 7.14
N GLY A 145 19.25 -1.38 5.84
CA GLY A 145 19.87 -2.51 5.14
C GLY A 145 21.39 -2.48 5.19
N ALA A 146 22.00 -1.30 4.97
CA ALA A 146 23.45 -1.13 5.07
C ALA A 146 23.98 -1.34 6.50
N GLN A 147 23.23 -0.90 7.51
CA GLN A 147 23.57 -1.13 8.92
C GLN A 147 23.47 -2.62 9.28
N ASN A 148 22.40 -3.30 8.85
CA ASN A 148 22.23 -4.74 9.03
C ASN A 148 23.37 -5.52 8.38
N PHE A 149 23.75 -5.16 7.15
CA PHE A 149 24.91 -5.76 6.48
C PHE A 149 26.20 -5.60 7.31
N LYS A 150 26.50 -4.39 7.79
CA LYS A 150 27.69 -4.15 8.64
C LYS A 150 27.67 -4.97 9.92
N ASN A 151 26.51 -5.04 10.58
CA ASN A 151 26.34 -5.81 11.82
C ASN A 151 26.55 -7.31 11.60
N ARG A 152 26.12 -7.83 10.44
CA ARG A 152 26.27 -9.24 10.07
C ARG A 152 27.68 -9.60 9.62
N ALA A 153 28.35 -8.71 8.91
CA ALA A 153 29.73 -8.91 8.46
C ALA A 153 30.77 -8.76 9.58
N ALA A 154 30.40 -8.13 10.69
CA ALA A 154 31.27 -7.98 11.86
C ALA A 154 31.61 -9.35 12.50
N ALA A 155 32.65 -9.36 13.34
CA ALA A 155 33.04 -10.52 14.16
C ALA A 155 33.12 -11.85 13.38
N LEU A 156 33.75 -11.84 12.20
CA LEU A 156 33.90 -13.03 11.34
C LEU A 156 32.55 -13.70 10.99
N CYS A 157 31.54 -12.88 10.76
CA CYS A 157 30.18 -13.28 10.39
C CYS A 157 29.47 -14.15 11.44
N ALA A 158 29.76 -13.97 12.73
CA ALA A 158 29.14 -14.74 13.81
C ALA A 158 27.59 -14.69 13.75
N LYS A 159 27.01 -13.49 13.65
CA LYS A 159 25.55 -13.31 13.53
C LYS A 159 24.96 -13.99 12.30
N SER A 160 25.64 -13.94 11.16
CA SER A 160 25.16 -14.62 9.95
C SER A 160 25.14 -16.14 10.10
N LYS A 161 26.08 -16.71 10.85
CA LYS A 161 26.11 -18.16 11.13
C LYS A 161 24.96 -18.56 12.06
N GLU A 162 24.69 -17.75 13.08
CA GLU A 162 23.54 -17.94 13.97
C GLU A 162 22.23 -17.86 13.19
N GLN A 163 22.07 -16.84 12.34
CA GLN A 163 20.89 -16.69 11.49
C GLN A 163 20.72 -17.88 10.52
N LEU A 164 21.80 -18.38 9.91
CA LEU A 164 21.72 -19.55 9.03
C LEU A 164 21.31 -20.82 9.81
N SER A 165 21.84 -21.00 11.02
CA SER A 165 21.43 -22.11 11.90
C SER A 165 19.95 -22.01 12.28
N TRP A 166 19.49 -20.80 12.57
CA TRP A 166 18.08 -20.52 12.81
C TRP A 166 17.21 -20.85 11.58
N GLN A 167 17.60 -20.44 10.38
CA GLN A 167 16.87 -20.77 9.13
C GLN A 167 16.76 -22.28 8.90
N HIS A 168 17.85 -23.04 9.14
CA HIS A 168 17.78 -24.50 9.06
C HIS A 168 16.84 -25.09 10.10
N THR A 169 16.88 -24.59 11.34
CA THR A 169 15.97 -25.03 12.40
C THR A 169 14.52 -24.74 12.03
N ILE A 170 14.23 -23.54 11.51
CA ILE A 170 12.89 -23.19 11.00
C ILE A 170 12.47 -24.19 9.91
N ALA A 171 13.29 -24.40 8.88
CA ALA A 171 12.95 -25.31 7.78
C ALA A 171 12.72 -26.77 8.24
N GLU A 172 13.43 -27.24 9.26
CA GLU A 172 13.28 -28.61 9.80
C GLU A 172 11.97 -28.80 10.59
N HIS A 173 11.49 -27.75 11.26
CA HIS A 173 10.36 -27.82 12.18
C HIS A 173 9.06 -27.22 11.63
N TRP A 174 9.12 -26.32 10.64
CA TRP A 174 7.98 -25.48 10.23
C TRP A 174 6.73 -26.28 9.85
N ASP A 175 6.87 -27.34 9.04
CA ASP A 175 5.74 -28.15 8.56
C ASP A 175 4.97 -28.88 9.68
N LYS A 176 5.54 -28.94 10.88
CA LYS A 176 4.92 -29.57 12.05
C LYS A 176 4.22 -28.56 12.95
N ILE A 177 4.53 -27.27 12.80
CA ILE A 177 3.90 -26.18 13.55
C ILE A 177 2.43 -26.12 13.16
N ARG A 178 1.55 -26.00 14.15
CA ARG A 178 0.11 -25.90 13.90
C ARG A 178 -0.61 -25.21 15.04
N PHE A 179 -1.66 -24.48 14.68
CA PHE A 179 -2.63 -24.01 15.66
C PHE A 179 -3.38 -25.21 16.26
N VAL A 180 -3.46 -25.22 17.59
CA VAL A 180 -4.20 -26.24 18.36
C VAL A 180 -5.58 -25.73 18.67
N ASP A 181 -5.65 -24.47 19.13
CA ASP A 181 -6.89 -23.81 19.50
C ASP A 181 -6.71 -22.29 19.44
N SER A 182 -7.82 -21.57 19.25
CA SER A 182 -7.84 -20.11 19.24
C SER A 182 -9.20 -19.63 19.73
N GLU A 183 -9.20 -18.90 20.84
CA GLU A 183 -10.40 -18.28 21.39
C GLU A 183 -10.21 -16.77 21.50
N ALA A 184 -11.31 -16.03 21.38
CA ALA A 184 -11.33 -14.60 21.64
C ALA A 184 -12.49 -14.25 22.56
N GLN A 185 -12.25 -13.34 23.50
CA GLN A 185 -13.26 -12.88 24.43
C GLN A 185 -13.27 -11.35 24.48
N LEU A 186 -14.47 -10.76 24.46
CA LEU A 186 -14.61 -9.32 24.62
C LEU A 186 -14.45 -8.94 26.10
N GLN A 187 -13.44 -8.11 26.40
CA GLN A 187 -13.15 -7.58 27.74
C GLN A 187 -12.80 -6.08 27.63
N ASN A 188 -13.50 -5.22 28.38
CA ASN A 188 -13.22 -3.78 28.45
C ASN A 188 -13.05 -3.09 27.07
N ASP A 189 -14.01 -3.30 26.16
CA ASP A 189 -14.00 -2.77 24.79
C ASP A 189 -12.81 -3.22 23.91
N GLN A 190 -12.17 -4.34 24.24
CA GLN A 190 -11.16 -4.99 23.41
C GLN A 190 -11.40 -6.49 23.34
N TYR A 191 -11.03 -7.12 22.22
CA TYR A 191 -10.93 -8.56 22.15
C TYR A 191 -9.61 -9.01 22.75
N LEU A 192 -9.66 -9.95 23.69
CA LEU A 192 -8.49 -10.68 24.18
C LEU A 192 -8.47 -12.04 23.49
N PHE A 193 -7.45 -12.27 22.66
CA PHE A 193 -7.20 -13.55 22.01
C PHE A 193 -6.29 -14.42 22.86
N GLU A 194 -6.64 -15.70 22.96
CA GLU A 194 -5.85 -16.78 23.52
C GLU A 194 -5.61 -17.82 22.42
N VAL A 195 -4.35 -17.96 22.01
CA VAL A 195 -3.96 -18.82 20.88
C VAL A 195 -3.01 -19.89 21.39
N GLN A 196 -3.41 -21.15 21.24
CA GLN A 196 -2.58 -22.32 21.54
C GLN A 196 -1.89 -22.80 20.28
N LEU A 197 -0.56 -22.83 20.31
CA LEU A 197 0.27 -23.17 19.17
C LEU A 197 1.19 -24.35 19.53
N TYR A 198 1.18 -25.39 18.71
CA TYR A 198 2.15 -26.47 18.80
C TYR A 198 3.38 -26.12 17.96
N LEU A 199 4.56 -26.09 18.59
CA LEU A 199 5.83 -25.67 17.98
C LEU A 199 6.80 -26.83 17.71
N ASP A 200 6.37 -28.09 17.81
CA ASP A 200 7.29 -29.24 17.80
C ASP A 200 8.34 -29.07 18.92
N ASP A 201 9.64 -29.13 18.58
CA ASP A 201 10.76 -28.84 19.48
C ASP A 201 11.40 -27.46 19.20
N LEU A 202 10.71 -26.58 18.47
CA LEU A 202 11.19 -25.25 18.14
C LEU A 202 11.13 -24.33 19.37
N ASP A 203 12.21 -23.59 19.62
CA ASP A 203 12.23 -22.56 20.65
C ASP A 203 11.21 -21.45 20.32
N PRO A 204 10.28 -21.10 21.23
CA PRO A 204 9.32 -20.01 21.01
C PRO A 204 9.94 -18.67 20.60
N GLN A 205 11.21 -18.42 20.90
CA GLN A 205 11.90 -17.19 20.49
C GLN A 205 12.22 -17.13 18.98
N TYR A 206 12.19 -18.28 18.29
CA TYR A 206 12.45 -18.40 16.85
C TYR A 206 11.25 -18.08 15.99
N VAL A 207 10.10 -17.80 16.59
CA VAL A 207 8.87 -17.38 15.91
C VAL A 207 8.25 -16.17 16.61
N GLU A 208 7.46 -15.42 15.86
CA GLU A 208 6.58 -14.38 16.40
C GLU A 208 5.15 -14.73 16.01
N VAL A 209 4.27 -14.79 17.01
CA VAL A 209 2.83 -14.95 16.80
C VAL A 209 2.21 -13.56 16.74
N GLN A 210 1.40 -13.29 15.73
CA GLN A 210 0.81 -11.98 15.48
C GLN A 210 -0.70 -12.10 15.27
N LEU A 211 -1.46 -11.12 15.74
CA LEU A 211 -2.82 -10.86 15.28
C LEU A 211 -2.76 -9.90 14.09
N TYR A 212 -3.31 -10.31 12.97
CA TYR A 212 -3.37 -9.53 11.75
C TYR A 212 -4.81 -9.23 11.36
N ALA A 213 -5.07 -8.03 10.84
CA ALA A 213 -6.31 -7.71 10.16
C ALA A 213 -6.05 -6.69 9.04
N ASP A 214 -6.78 -6.81 7.94
CA ASP A 214 -6.69 -5.85 6.83
C ASP A 214 -6.98 -4.42 7.29
N GLY A 215 -6.46 -3.46 6.52
CA GLY A 215 -6.73 -2.04 6.73
C GLY A 215 -8.21 -1.72 6.51
N LEU A 216 -8.80 -0.91 7.39
CA LEU A 216 -10.13 -0.36 7.16
C LEU A 216 -10.02 0.87 6.25
N GLU A 217 -10.88 0.95 5.23
CA GLU A 217 -11.01 2.13 4.34
C GLU A 217 -9.67 2.59 3.73
N GLY A 218 -8.78 1.65 3.38
CA GLY A 218 -7.45 1.97 2.82
C GLY A 218 -6.42 2.47 3.85
N GLY A 219 -6.75 2.40 5.15
CA GLY A 219 -5.79 2.59 6.23
C GLY A 219 -4.76 1.46 6.33
N PRO A 220 -3.74 1.59 7.19
CA PRO A 220 -2.75 0.53 7.39
C PRO A 220 -3.40 -0.72 8.00
N PRO A 221 -2.85 -1.91 7.71
CA PRO A 221 -3.29 -3.13 8.38
C PRO A 221 -3.01 -3.04 9.88
N PHE A 222 -3.84 -3.72 10.66
CA PHE A 222 -3.54 -3.99 12.06
C PHE A 222 -2.62 -5.22 12.12
N CYS A 223 -1.48 -5.08 12.81
CA CYS A 223 -0.56 -6.18 13.03
C CYS A 223 0.04 -6.01 14.42
N GLN A 224 -0.28 -6.92 15.34
CA GLN A 224 0.17 -6.85 16.72
C GLN A 224 0.81 -8.17 17.15
N ALA A 225 2.06 -8.11 17.64
CA ALA A 225 2.72 -9.25 18.25
C ALA A 225 1.97 -9.69 19.53
N MET A 226 1.75 -10.99 19.64
CA MET A 226 1.18 -11.64 20.81
C MET A 226 2.28 -11.96 21.82
N THR A 227 1.93 -11.96 23.10
CA THR A 227 2.84 -12.27 24.20
C THR A 227 2.76 -13.76 24.53
N LEU A 228 3.90 -14.44 24.62
CA LEU A 228 3.97 -15.78 25.17
C LEU A 228 3.61 -15.73 26.66
N ALA A 229 2.47 -16.32 27.02
CA ALA A 229 1.99 -16.35 28.42
C ALA A 229 2.63 -17.49 29.20
N GLN A 230 2.46 -18.73 28.72
CA GLN A 230 3.02 -19.92 29.36
C GLN A 230 3.06 -21.12 28.39
N GLN A 231 3.87 -22.12 28.72
CA GLN A 231 3.76 -23.45 28.11
C GLN A 231 2.55 -24.19 28.72
N SER A 232 1.76 -24.89 27.90
CA SER A 232 0.57 -25.61 28.35
C SER A 232 0.95 -26.78 29.26
N ALA A 233 0.37 -26.82 30.46
CA ALA A 233 0.61 -27.89 31.42
C ALA A 233 -0.06 -29.19 30.94
N GLY A 234 0.74 -30.16 30.49
CA GLY A 234 0.26 -31.48 30.05
C GLY A 234 0.34 -31.75 28.55
N SER A 235 0.69 -30.75 27.73
CA SER A 235 0.91 -30.88 26.29
C SER A 235 2.30 -30.36 25.90
N PRO A 236 3.35 -31.20 25.97
CA PRO A 236 4.69 -30.81 25.54
C PRO A 236 4.68 -30.23 24.11
N GLY A 237 5.43 -29.16 23.88
CA GLY A 237 5.47 -28.44 22.61
C GLY A 237 4.28 -27.49 22.34
N VAL A 238 3.26 -27.42 23.21
CA VAL A 238 2.15 -26.46 23.08
C VAL A 238 2.38 -25.23 23.96
N TYR A 239 2.27 -24.06 23.35
CA TYR A 239 2.48 -22.75 23.97
C TYR A 239 1.25 -21.87 23.83
N LEU A 240 0.91 -21.14 24.89
CA LEU A 240 -0.20 -20.19 24.93
C LEU A 240 0.32 -18.78 24.67
N TYR A 241 -0.24 -18.13 23.65
CA TYR A 241 0.00 -16.74 23.30
C TYR A 241 -1.25 -15.90 23.56
N THR A 242 -1.07 -14.70 24.09
CA THR A 242 -2.18 -13.77 24.33
C THR A 242 -1.95 -12.43 23.65
N GLY A 243 -3.03 -11.82 23.14
CA GLY A 243 -2.96 -10.57 22.39
C GLY A 243 -4.27 -9.81 22.43
N GLY A 244 -4.19 -8.48 22.54
CA GLY A 244 -5.36 -7.61 22.51
C GLY A 244 -5.62 -7.07 21.10
N ALA A 245 -6.88 -6.92 20.73
CA ALA A 245 -7.29 -6.26 19.49
C ALA A 245 -8.48 -5.30 19.72
N PRO A 246 -8.56 -4.17 18.99
CA PRO A 246 -9.69 -3.25 19.12
C PRO A 246 -11.05 -3.91 18.82
N SER A 247 -12.08 -3.60 19.60
CA SER A 247 -13.47 -4.03 19.31
C SER A 247 -14.19 -3.14 18.29
N SER A 248 -13.49 -2.19 17.66
CA SER A 248 -14.04 -1.27 16.65
C SER A 248 -14.38 -1.94 15.31
N ARG A 249 -14.03 -3.22 15.14
CA ARG A 249 -14.38 -4.06 13.99
C ARG A 249 -14.76 -5.46 14.50
N PRO A 250 -15.47 -6.29 13.71
CA PRO A 250 -15.79 -7.66 14.11
C PRO A 250 -14.55 -8.49 14.44
N GLU A 251 -14.65 -9.35 15.46
CA GLU A 251 -13.61 -10.31 15.85
C GLU A 251 -13.10 -11.12 14.64
N SER A 252 -14.00 -11.58 13.77
CA SER A 252 -13.69 -12.39 12.59
C SER A 252 -12.82 -11.70 11.54
N HIS A 253 -12.53 -10.40 11.70
CA HIS A 253 -11.58 -9.68 10.84
C HIS A 253 -10.13 -9.88 11.28
N TYR A 254 -9.91 -10.42 12.49
CA TYR A 254 -8.59 -10.71 13.02
C TYR A 254 -8.23 -12.18 12.79
N THR A 255 -7.02 -12.41 12.32
CA THR A 255 -6.50 -13.75 12.05
C THR A 255 -5.14 -13.88 12.72
N PRO A 256 -4.97 -14.83 13.66
CA PRO A 256 -3.66 -15.20 14.17
C PRO A 256 -2.76 -15.73 13.05
N ARG A 257 -1.49 -15.36 13.08
CA ARG A 257 -0.46 -15.92 12.22
C ARG A 257 0.83 -16.14 12.98
N VAL A 258 1.66 -17.04 12.48
CA VAL A 258 3.02 -17.29 12.95
C VAL A 258 3.98 -16.94 11.83
N ILE A 259 5.01 -16.18 12.16
CA ILE A 259 6.14 -15.90 11.27
C ILE A 259 7.45 -16.34 11.94
N PRO A 260 8.47 -16.73 11.18
CA PRO A 260 9.81 -16.88 11.71
C PRO A 260 10.29 -15.54 12.30
N HIS A 261 11.01 -15.60 13.41
CA HIS A 261 11.59 -14.45 14.07
C HIS A 261 13.04 -14.72 14.50
N PHE A 262 13.95 -13.83 14.10
CA PHE A 262 15.31 -13.81 14.59
C PHE A 262 15.82 -12.37 14.65
N PRO A 263 16.51 -11.93 15.72
CA PRO A 263 16.99 -10.56 15.83
C PRO A 263 17.84 -10.11 14.63
N GLY A 264 17.31 -9.15 13.88
CA GLY A 264 17.97 -8.57 12.71
C GLY A 264 17.73 -9.33 11.40
N ALA A 265 16.91 -10.39 11.39
CA ALA A 265 16.34 -10.96 10.17
C ALA A 265 15.14 -10.13 9.69
N VAL A 266 14.94 -10.04 8.38
CA VAL A 266 13.86 -9.30 7.72
C VAL A 266 12.90 -10.31 7.10
N VAL A 267 11.80 -10.61 7.79
CA VAL A 267 10.76 -11.53 7.34
C VAL A 267 9.60 -10.70 6.76
N PRO A 268 9.09 -10.99 5.54
CA PRO A 268 9.27 -12.24 4.79
C PRO A 268 10.39 -12.23 3.72
N LEU A 269 11.23 -11.20 3.64
CA LEU A 269 12.23 -11.07 2.57
C LEU A 269 13.33 -12.13 2.64
N GLU A 270 13.70 -12.57 3.84
CA GLU A 270 14.78 -13.54 4.08
C GLU A 270 14.29 -14.92 4.48
N ASP A 271 13.00 -15.03 4.80
CA ASP A 271 12.31 -16.28 5.05
C ASP A 271 10.82 -16.08 4.73
N THR A 272 10.28 -16.85 3.79
CA THR A 272 8.93 -16.64 3.25
C THR A 272 7.86 -17.44 4.00
N HIS A 273 8.23 -18.19 5.04
CA HIS A 273 7.28 -18.98 5.80
C HIS A 273 6.30 -18.06 6.56
N ILE A 274 5.01 -18.33 6.38
CA ILE A 274 3.93 -17.71 7.16
C ILE A 274 2.86 -18.77 7.37
N LEU A 275 2.48 -19.02 8.61
CA LEU A 275 1.40 -19.94 8.96
C LEU A 275 0.22 -19.12 9.45
N TRP A 276 -0.92 -19.27 8.77
CA TRP A 276 -2.18 -18.61 9.13
C TRP A 276 -3.10 -19.61 9.84
N HIS A 277 -3.86 -19.14 10.83
CA HIS A 277 -4.90 -19.93 11.52
C HIS A 277 -6.11 -20.16 10.63
#